data_AF-U2QTJ5-F1
#
_entry.id   AF-U2QTJ5-F1
#
_cell.length_a   1.000
_cell.length_b   1.000
_cell.length_c   1.000
_cell.angle_alpha   90.00
_cell.angle_beta   90.00
_cell.angle_gamma   90.00
#
_symmetry.space_group_name_H-M   'P 1'
#
loop_
_entity.id
_entity.type
_entity.pdbx_description
1 polymer ?
#
loop_
_entity_poly.entity_id
_entity_poly.type
_entity_poly.pdbx_seq_one_letter_code
_entity_poly.pdbx_strand_id
1 'polypeptide(L)'
;MKFLKPSDKKRKMILNYLNDAPFSNKGMISLIKSCKQHGYSELEVYEAIQLMDYKHMGLLQAELNQEHNGTYYLVRNAKSGWLSPKGEDYRDDLNHAWKRNLWLKIQIYAWPIVVAVVAQVIVHLFIK
;
A
#
# COMPACT_ATOMS: atom_id res chain seq x y z
N MET A 1 -4.59 -11.64 13.47
CA MET A 1 -4.33 -10.60 12.46
C MET A 1 -3.78 -11.29 11.23
N LYS A 2 -4.35 -11.10 10.03
CA LYS A 2 -3.69 -11.59 8.80
C LYS A 2 -2.42 -10.75 8.64
N PHE A 3 -1.27 -11.37 8.88
CA PHE A 3 0.02 -10.77 8.55
C PHE A 3 -0.01 -10.43 7.06
N LEU A 4 0.37 -9.20 6.71
CA LEU A 4 0.60 -8.83 5.31
C LEU A 4 1.55 -9.85 4.70
N LYS A 5 1.26 -10.30 3.47
CA LYS A 5 2.20 -11.18 2.76
C LYS A 5 3.57 -10.48 2.73
N PRO A 6 4.70 -11.21 2.84
CA PRO A 6 6.02 -10.59 2.80
C PRO A 6 6.22 -9.66 1.59
N SER A 7 5.62 -10.01 0.45
CA SER A 7 5.56 -9.18 -0.75
C SER A 7 4.83 -7.84 -0.53
N ASP A 8 3.71 -7.85 0.19
CA ASP A 8 2.88 -6.67 0.41
C ASP A 8 3.50 -5.74 1.46
N LYS A 9 4.21 -6.31 2.45
CA LYS A 9 4.99 -5.51 3.42
C LYS A 9 6.13 -4.76 2.71
N LYS A 10 6.83 -5.41 1.79
CA LYS A 10 7.88 -4.80 0.95
C LYS A 10 7.31 -3.68 0.08
N ARG A 11 6.22 -3.96 -0.65
CA ARG A 11 5.53 -2.96 -1.49
C ARG A 11 5.03 -1.77 -0.67
N LYS A 12 4.37 -2.01 0.46
CA LYS A 12 3.93 -0.96 1.39
C LYS A 12 5.08 -0.04 1.79
N MET A 13 6.21 -0.61 2.16
CA MET A 13 7.39 0.16 2.57
C MET A 13 7.91 1.01 1.41
N ILE A 14 8.07 0.43 0.22
CA ILE A 14 8.54 1.15 -0.96
C ILE A 14 7.57 2.28 -1.34
N LEU A 15 6.26 2.03 -1.34
CA LEU A 15 5.24 3.02 -1.68
C LEU A 15 5.17 4.15 -0.65
N ASN A 16 5.26 3.84 0.65
CA ASN A 16 5.32 4.86 1.70
C ASN A 16 6.58 5.73 1.55
N TYR A 17 7.72 5.10 1.27
CA TYR A 17 8.96 5.83 1.06
C TYR A 17 8.88 6.75 -0.17
N LEU A 18 8.41 6.23 -1.30
CA LEU A 18 8.28 6.98 -2.54
C LEU A 18 7.26 8.12 -2.44
N ASN A 19 6.28 8.03 -1.54
CA ASN A 19 5.39 9.16 -1.27
C ASN A 19 6.12 10.36 -0.66
N ASP A 20 7.02 10.09 0.29
CA ASP A 20 7.69 11.13 1.07
C ASP A 20 9.03 11.55 0.44
N ALA A 21 9.56 10.74 -0.49
CA ALA A 21 10.85 10.97 -1.10
C ALA A 21 10.80 12.09 -2.16
N PRO A 22 11.86 12.92 -2.25
CA PRO A 22 11.98 13.90 -3.32
C PRO A 22 11.97 13.20 -4.69
N PHE A 23 11.22 13.75 -5.63
CA PHE A 23 11.04 13.23 -6.99
C PHE A 23 12.31 13.42 -7.86
N SER A 24 13.38 12.68 -7.54
CA SER A 24 14.71 12.77 -8.16
C SER A 24 15.52 11.47 -7.99
N ASN A 25 16.62 11.30 -8.73
CA ASN A 25 17.50 10.13 -8.59
C ASN A 25 18.06 9.93 -7.17
N LYS A 26 18.16 11.00 -6.36
CA LYS A 26 18.53 10.90 -4.94
C LYS A 26 17.50 10.10 -4.14
N GLY A 27 16.22 10.16 -4.53
CA GLY A 27 15.15 9.37 -3.94
C GLY A 27 15.37 7.86 -4.11
N MET A 28 15.89 7.42 -5.25
CA MET A 28 16.17 5.99 -5.51
C MET A 28 17.30 5.45 -4.63
N ILE A 29 18.43 6.17 -4.58
CA ILE A 29 19.58 5.78 -3.75
C ILE A 29 19.15 5.68 -2.27
N SER A 30 18.36 6.64 -1.82
CA SER A 30 17.89 6.71 -0.45
C SER A 30 16.81 5.65 -0.16
N LEU A 31 15.97 5.29 -1.13
CA LEU A 31 15.05 4.16 -1.06
C LEU A 31 15.81 2.84 -0.87
N ILE A 32 16.81 2.57 -1.73
CA ILE A 32 17.62 1.35 -1.64
C ILE A 32 18.33 1.28 -0.29
N LYS A 33 18.92 2.39 0.16
CA LYS A 33 19.57 2.48 1.47
C LYS A 33 18.60 2.16 2.61
N SER A 34 17.39 2.71 2.57
CA SER A 34 16.33 2.45 3.55
C SER A 34 15.88 0.98 3.53
N CYS A 35 15.67 0.40 2.35
CA CYS A 35 15.29 -1.00 2.19
C CYS A 35 16.37 -1.97 2.68
N LYS A 36 17.66 -1.66 2.44
CA LYS A 36 18.79 -2.44 2.98
C LYS A 36 18.81 -2.46 4.50
N GLN A 37 18.53 -1.33 5.15
CA GLN A 37 18.44 -1.28 6.62
C GLN A 37 17.33 -2.19 7.18
N HIS A 38 16.33 -2.53 6.36
CA HIS A 38 15.24 -3.43 6.71
C HIS A 38 15.47 -4.88 6.24
N GLY A 39 16.70 -5.20 5.78
CA GLY A 39 17.10 -6.56 5.42
C GLY A 39 16.74 -6.98 3.99
N TYR A 40 16.32 -6.06 3.13
CA TYR A 40 16.05 -6.37 1.72
C TYR A 40 17.31 -6.21 0.87
N SER A 41 17.53 -7.13 -0.06
CA SER A 41 18.57 -6.99 -1.08
C SER A 41 18.18 -5.95 -2.13
N GLU A 42 19.15 -5.38 -2.84
CA GLU A 42 18.87 -4.42 -3.91
C GLU A 42 18.03 -5.04 -5.03
N LEU A 43 18.38 -6.27 -5.43
CA LEU A 43 17.66 -7.01 -6.46
C LEU A 43 16.18 -7.17 -6.12
N GLU A 44 15.88 -7.55 -4.89
CA GLU A 44 14.50 -7.67 -4.41
C GLU A 44 13.71 -6.36 -4.44
N VAL A 45 14.39 -5.22 -4.27
CA VAL A 45 13.79 -3.89 -4.35
C VAL A 45 13.54 -3.53 -5.81
N TYR A 46 14.50 -3.79 -6.69
CA TYR A 46 14.37 -3.59 -8.13
C TYR A 46 13.22 -4.42 -8.72
N GLU A 47 13.15 -5.72 -8.40
CA GLU A 47 12.05 -6.59 -8.82
C GLU A 47 10.70 -6.08 -8.32
N ALA A 48 10.63 -5.61 -7.06
CA ALA A 48 9.40 -5.07 -6.51
C ALA A 48 8.98 -3.78 -7.23
N ILE A 49 9.91 -2.89 -7.54
CA ILE A 49 9.65 -1.66 -8.29
C ILE A 49 9.19 -1.99 -9.71
N GLN A 50 9.87 -2.92 -10.40
CA GLN A 50 9.51 -3.35 -11.76
C GLN A 50 8.11 -3.95 -11.80
N LEU A 51 7.72 -4.73 -10.79
CA LEU A 51 6.36 -5.25 -10.66
C LEU A 51 5.32 -4.14 -10.39
N MET A 52 5.69 -3.08 -9.68
CA MET A 52 4.79 -1.95 -9.36
C MET A 52 4.71 -0.90 -10.48
N ASP A 53 5.60 -1.00 -11.47
CA ASP A 53 5.71 -0.11 -12.62
C ASP A 53 4.40 0.03 -13.40
N TYR A 54 4.31 1.12 -14.17
CA TYR A 54 3.19 1.50 -15.01
C TYR A 54 2.71 0.35 -15.91
N LYS A 55 3.64 -0.39 -16.52
CA LYS A 55 3.35 -1.49 -17.45
C LYS A 55 2.79 -2.75 -16.79
N HIS A 56 2.99 -2.94 -15.49
CA HIS A 56 2.61 -4.15 -14.78
C HIS A 56 1.39 -3.92 -13.89
N MET A 57 1.59 -3.24 -12.75
CA MET A 57 0.50 -2.98 -11.80
C MET A 57 -0.05 -1.56 -11.91
N GLY A 58 0.66 -0.64 -12.56
CA GLY A 58 0.20 0.72 -12.74
C GLY A 58 0.27 1.57 -11.47
N LEU A 59 1.10 1.19 -10.48
CA LEU A 59 1.16 1.87 -9.18
C LEU A 59 2.19 3.01 -9.16
N LEU A 60 3.20 2.93 -10.02
CA LEU A 60 4.24 3.95 -10.14
C LEU A 60 4.09 4.72 -11.46
N GLN A 61 4.43 6.00 -11.43
CA GLN A 61 4.59 6.86 -12.62
C GLN A 61 6.07 6.92 -13.06
N ALA A 62 6.83 5.87 -12.80
CA ALA A 62 8.24 5.76 -13.14
C ALA A 62 8.60 4.34 -13.54
N GLU A 63 9.40 4.23 -14.60
CA GLU A 63 9.87 2.97 -15.17
C GLU A 63 11.29 2.67 -14.71
N LEU A 64 11.49 1.45 -14.21
CA LEU A 64 12.83 0.97 -13.87
C LEU A 64 13.57 0.62 -15.17
N ASN A 65 14.68 1.31 -15.40
CA ASN A 65 15.56 1.07 -16.52
C ASN A 65 16.96 0.66 -16.02
N GLN A 66 17.70 -0.02 -16.88
CA GLN A 66 19.05 -0.48 -16.62
C GLN A 66 19.98 0.07 -17.71
N GLU A 67 21.04 0.75 -17.31
CA GLU A 67 22.10 1.17 -18.22
C GLU A 67 22.94 -0.03 -18.67
N HIS A 68 23.69 0.14 -19.77
CA HIS A 68 24.58 -0.89 -20.31
C HIS A 68 25.68 -1.33 -19.32
N ASN A 69 26.00 -0.50 -18.32
CA ASN A 69 26.96 -0.78 -17.25
C ASN A 69 26.35 -1.55 -16.06
N GLY A 70 25.06 -1.90 -16.12
CA GLY A 70 24.34 -2.60 -15.05
C GLY A 70 23.71 -1.70 -13.99
N THR A 71 23.82 -0.37 -14.11
CA THR A 71 23.26 0.59 -13.15
C THR A 71 21.75 0.75 -13.37
N TYR A 72 20.98 0.62 -12.30
CA TYR A 72 19.52 0.81 -12.33
C TYR A 72 19.14 2.26 -12.02
N TYR A 73 18.18 2.78 -12.76
CA TYR A 73 17.62 4.12 -12.57
C TYR A 73 16.13 4.16 -12.89
N LEU A 74 15.44 5.15 -12.32
CA LEU A 74 14.02 5.37 -12.57
C LEU A 74 13.85 6.47 -13.62
N VAL A 75 13.24 6.13 -14.75
CA VAL A 75 12.78 7.10 -15.74
C VAL A 75 11.41 7.59 -15.33
N ARG A 76 11.29 8.91 -15.19
CA ARG A 76 10.05 9.55 -14.77
C ARG A 76 9.12 9.68 -15.97
N ASN A 77 7.92 9.11 -15.87
CA ASN A 77 6.89 9.22 -16.91
C ASN A 77 5.95 10.42 -16.68
N ALA A 78 6.00 11.05 -15.50
CA ALA A 78 5.09 12.12 -15.11
C ALA A 78 5.82 13.37 -14.58
N LYS A 79 5.07 14.48 -14.57
CA LYS A 79 5.56 15.79 -14.10
C LYS A 79 5.54 15.94 -12.58
N SER A 80 4.78 15.12 -11.85
CA SER A 80 4.59 15.27 -10.41
C SER A 80 4.42 13.92 -9.69
N GLY A 81 5.41 13.55 -8.88
CA GLY A 81 5.33 12.43 -7.93
C GLY A 81 5.69 11.06 -8.50
N TRP A 82 6.07 10.15 -7.61
CA TRP A 82 6.46 8.77 -7.94
C TRP A 82 5.27 7.84 -8.10
N LEU A 83 4.20 8.07 -7.34
CA LEU A 83 3.02 7.21 -7.28
C LEU A 83 1.99 7.66 -8.30
N SER A 84 1.31 6.73 -8.96
CA SER A 84 0.11 7.03 -9.72
C SER A 84 -1.07 7.21 -8.76
N PRO A 85 -2.21 7.77 -9.19
CA PRO A 85 -3.43 7.79 -8.37
C PRO A 85 -3.79 6.38 -7.84
N LYS A 86 -3.64 5.36 -8.70
CA LYS A 86 -3.83 3.95 -8.31
C LYS A 86 -2.81 3.48 -7.28
N GLY A 87 -1.57 3.96 -7.36
CA GLY A 87 -0.52 3.70 -6.38
C GLY A 87 -0.79 4.30 -5.02
N GLU A 88 -1.35 5.51 -4.99
CA GLU A 88 -1.79 6.18 -3.76
C GLU A 88 -2.93 5.41 -3.09
N ASP A 89 -3.98 5.05 -3.86
CA ASP A 89 -5.09 4.23 -3.36
C ASP A 89 -4.60 2.88 -2.80
N TYR A 90 -3.72 2.21 -3.54
CA TYR A 90 -3.16 0.91 -3.13
C TYR A 90 -2.29 1.03 -1.86
N ARG A 91 -1.50 2.10 -1.74
CA ARG A 91 -0.72 2.39 -0.54
C ARG A 91 -1.64 2.61 0.66
N ASP A 92 -2.70 3.40 0.47
CA ASP A 92 -3.66 3.71 1.53
C ASP A 92 -4.40 2.45 2.00
N ASP A 93 -4.78 1.57 1.08
CA ASP A 93 -5.31 0.23 1.37
C ASP A 93 -4.32 -0.60 2.21
N LEU A 94 -3.03 -0.59 1.87
CA LEU A 94 -2.00 -1.30 2.63
C LEU A 94 -1.75 -0.67 4.02
N ASN A 95 -1.91 0.65 4.15
CA ASN A 95 -1.83 1.36 5.43
C ASN A 95 -3.05 1.10 6.31
N HIS A 96 -4.23 0.93 5.72
CA HIS A 96 -5.52 0.84 6.41
C HIS A 96 -6.15 -0.56 6.38
N ALA A 97 -5.40 -1.58 5.96
CA ALA A 97 -5.89 -2.97 5.92
C ALA A 97 -6.45 -3.47 7.26
N TRP A 98 -5.93 -2.95 8.39
CA TRP A 98 -6.45 -3.23 9.73
C TRP A 98 -7.80 -2.55 9.99
N LYS A 99 -7.99 -1.30 9.53
CA LYS A 99 -9.24 -0.55 9.64
C LYS A 99 -10.36 -1.23 8.86
N ARG A 100 -10.08 -1.73 7.65
CA ARG A 100 -11.05 -2.53 6.87
C ARG A 100 -11.44 -3.82 7.59
N ASN A 101 -10.47 -4.55 8.13
CA ASN A 101 -10.74 -5.77 8.89
C ASN A 101 -11.52 -5.50 10.19
N LEU A 102 -11.24 -4.39 10.87
CA LEU A 102 -11.97 -3.97 12.07
C LEU A 102 -13.42 -3.61 11.72
N TRP A 103 -13.62 -2.85 10.64
CA TRP A 103 -14.95 -2.44 10.18
C TRP A 103 -15.80 -3.64 9.77
N LEU A 104 -15.23 -4.60 9.03
CA LEU A 104 -15.89 -5.86 8.69
C LEU A 104 -16.26 -6.68 9.94
N LYS A 105 -15.38 -6.73 10.95
CA LYS A 105 -15.71 -7.40 12.22
C LYS A 105 -16.84 -6.70 12.96
N ILE A 106 -16.86 -5.38 12.99
CA ILE A 106 -17.97 -4.61 13.58
C ILE A 106 -19.28 -4.92 12.85
N GLN A 107 -19.27 -4.93 11.51
CA GLN A 107 -20.46 -5.28 10.74
C GLN A 107 -20.95 -6.72 10.97
N ILE A 108 -20.05 -7.69 11.08
CA ILE A 108 -20.47 -9.09 11.24
C ILE A 108 -20.91 -9.39 12.68
N TYR A 109 -20.21 -8.85 13.68
CA TYR A 109 -20.43 -9.25 15.08
C TYR A 109 -21.21 -8.23 15.90
N ALA A 110 -20.98 -6.93 15.70
CA ALA A 110 -21.64 -5.90 16.50
C ALA A 110 -22.99 -5.47 15.90
N TRP A 111 -23.09 -5.39 14.57
CA TRP A 111 -24.33 -4.95 13.91
C TRP A 111 -25.55 -5.85 14.20
N PRO A 112 -25.45 -7.20 14.16
CA PRO A 112 -26.60 -8.04 14.49
C PRO A 112 -27.06 -7.89 15.94
N ILE A 113 -26.12 -7.63 16.86
CA ILE A 113 -26.44 -7.39 18.28
C ILE A 113 -27.19 -6.07 18.43
N VAL A 114 -26.73 -5.01 17.79
CA VAL A 114 -27.41 -3.71 17.80
C VAL A 114 -28.82 -3.82 17.21
N VAL A 115 -28.98 -4.50 16.08
CA VAL A 115 -30.30 -4.73 15.45
C VAL A 115 -31.22 -5.54 16.38
N ALA A 116 -30.71 -6.59 17.03
CA ALA A 116 -31.49 -7.41 17.96
C ALA A 116 -31.95 -6.61 19.19
N VAL A 117 -31.08 -5.78 19.76
CA VAL A 117 -31.42 -4.91 20.91
C VAL A 117 -32.44 -3.86 20.52
N VAL A 118 -32.27 -3.19 19.38
CA VAL A 118 -33.23 -2.19 18.90
C VAL A 118 -34.59 -2.83 18.60
N ALA A 119 -34.60 -4.01 17.95
CA ALA A 119 -35.83 -4.76 17.71
C ALA A 119 -36.55 -5.13 19.02
N GLN A 120 -35.81 -5.58 20.05
CA GLN A 120 -36.38 -5.86 21.37
C GLN A 120 -36.99 -4.60 22.02
N VAL A 121 -36.30 -3.47 21.97
CA VAL A 121 -36.80 -2.20 22.54
C VAL A 121 -38.06 -1.74 21.81
N ILE A 122 -38.10 -1.81 20.48
CA ILE A 122 -39.28 -1.46 19.68
C ILE A 122 -40.45 -2.38 20.05
N VAL A 123 -40.23 -3.70 20.08
CA VAL A 123 -41.28 -4.66 20.49
C VAL A 123 -41.81 -4.35 21.89
N HIS A 124 -40.94 -4.01 22.84
CA HIS A 124 -41.33 -3.68 24.21
C HIS A 124 -42.11 -2.36 24.34
N LEU A 125 -41.87 -1.41 23.44
CA LEU A 125 -42.56 -0.12 23.39
C LEU A 125 -43.92 -0.18 22.69
N PHE A 126 -44.10 -1.08 21.71
CA PHE A 126 -45.31 -1.16 20.89
C PHE A 126 -46.25 -2.34 21.24
N ILE A 127 -45.78 -3.35 21.98
CA ILE A 127 -46.63 -4.44 22.52
C ILE A 127 -46.93 -4.20 24.00
N LYS A 128 -47.30 -2.97 24.34
CA LYS A 128 -47.89 -2.60 25.62
C LYS A 128 -49.26 -1.99 25.40
#